data_AF-A0A6A4CMP4-F1
#
_entry.id   AF-A0A6A4CMP4-F1
#
_cell.length_a   1.000
_cell.length_b   1.000
_cell.length_c   1.000
_cell.angle_alpha   90.00
_cell.angle_beta   90.00
_cell.angle_gamma   90.00
#
_symmetry.space_group_name_H-M   'P 1'
#
loop_
_entity.id
_entity.type
_entity.pdbx_description
1 polymer ?
#
loop_
_entity_poly.entity_id
_entity_poly.type
_entity_poly.pdbx_seq_one_letter_code
_entity_poly.pdbx_strand_id
1 'polypeptide(L)'
;MTVDKREKGKKQSKQRVTVYVASNADGTERPPLHFIGKSKVSYPLRGRDVFAEIGATYANTSKAWMNTTRYCEWLKELDESVPQQNREVLLLVDNVPPHNDAPVELTHVKVHKLPPNTTAVVQPMNRGFIKCLKDKYKARKQKVEYVL
;
A
#
# COMPACT_ATOMS: atom_id res chain seq x y z
N MET A 1 4.21 -1.70 -6.74
CA MET A 1 4.17 -2.72 -7.79
C MET A 1 5.24 -2.44 -8.82
N THR A 2 6.32 -3.22 -8.78
CA THR A 2 7.32 -3.30 -9.85
C THR A 2 7.11 -4.63 -10.53
N VAL A 3 7.01 -4.66 -11.86
CA VAL A 3 6.84 -5.89 -12.65
C VAL A 3 8.22 -6.40 -13.06
N ASP A 4 8.44 -7.72 -12.98
CA ASP A 4 9.76 -8.34 -13.11
C ASP A 4 10.27 -8.48 -14.56
N LYS A 5 11.59 -8.71 -14.66
CA LYS A 5 12.41 -8.85 -15.89
C LYS A 5 11.96 -10.01 -16.82
N ARG A 6 11.76 -9.71 -18.11
CA ARG A 6 12.60 -10.15 -19.26
C ARG A 6 11.91 -9.93 -20.62
N GLU A 7 12.41 -8.97 -21.38
CA GLU A 7 12.59 -9.07 -22.84
C GLU A 7 13.96 -8.44 -23.15
N LYS A 8 14.86 -9.15 -23.86
CA LYS A 8 16.16 -8.59 -24.26
C LYS A 8 15.90 -7.42 -25.23
N GLY A 9 16.47 -6.25 -24.94
CA GLY A 9 16.41 -5.07 -25.84
C GLY A 9 15.37 -4.00 -25.52
N LYS A 10 14.42 -4.22 -24.60
CA LYS A 10 13.45 -3.17 -24.20
C LYS A 10 13.81 -2.52 -22.85
N LYS A 11 13.85 -1.18 -22.83
CA LYS A 11 14.07 -0.38 -21.61
C LYS A 11 12.89 -0.60 -20.66
N GLN A 12 13.16 -1.11 -19.46
CA GLN A 12 12.10 -1.32 -18.47
C GLN A 12 11.41 0.00 -18.12
N SER A 13 10.08 -0.03 -18.12
CA SER A 13 9.28 1.10 -17.65
C SER A 13 9.63 1.40 -16.20
N LYS A 14 10.06 2.64 -15.92
CA LYS A 14 10.35 3.14 -14.57
C LYS A 14 9.09 3.65 -13.85
N GLN A 15 7.91 3.31 -14.36
CA GLN A 15 6.65 3.61 -13.69
C GLN A 15 6.53 2.76 -12.44
N ARG A 16 6.17 3.41 -11.34
CA ARG A 16 6.09 2.81 -10.01
C ARG A 16 4.84 3.36 -9.33
N VAL A 17 4.16 2.47 -8.64
CA VAL A 17 3.07 2.78 -7.72
C VAL A 17 3.33 1.99 -6.46
N THR A 18 3.29 2.61 -5.29
CA THR A 18 3.30 1.90 -4.00
C THR A 18 1.86 1.73 -3.53
N VAL A 19 1.56 0.64 -2.83
CA VAL A 19 0.23 0.38 -2.30
C VAL A 19 0.39 -0.07 -0.86
N TYR A 20 -0.25 0.61 0.08
CA TYR A 20 -0.36 0.14 1.45
C TYR A 20 -1.48 -0.86 1.53
N VAL A 21 -1.19 -1.96 2.20
CA VAL A 21 -2.11 -3.06 2.41
C VAL A 21 -2.01 -3.47 3.86
N ALA A 22 -3.16 -3.66 4.49
CA ALA A 22 -3.29 -4.18 5.83
C ALA A 22 -4.57 -5.01 5.91
N SER A 23 -4.63 -5.87 6.92
CA SER A 23 -5.81 -6.68 7.24
C SER A 23 -5.74 -7.06 8.71
N ASN A 24 -6.88 -7.35 9.33
CA ASN A 24 -6.91 -8.03 10.63
C ASN A 24 -6.43 -9.50 10.51
N ALA A 25 -6.27 -10.16 11.65
CA ALA A 25 -5.62 -11.47 11.75
C ALA A 25 -6.31 -12.59 10.95
N ASP A 26 -7.64 -12.59 10.88
CA ASP A 26 -8.43 -13.58 10.14
C ASP A 26 -8.73 -13.16 8.69
N GLY A 27 -8.37 -11.92 8.32
CA GLY A 27 -8.55 -11.39 6.98
C GLY A 27 -9.96 -10.91 6.64
N THR A 28 -10.88 -10.86 7.61
CA THR A 28 -12.28 -10.41 7.42
C THR A 28 -12.39 -8.90 7.23
N GLU A 29 -11.49 -8.14 7.84
CA GLU A 29 -11.47 -6.69 7.81
C GLU A 29 -10.19 -6.16 7.19
N ARG A 30 -10.34 -5.15 6.34
CA ARG A 30 -9.25 -4.53 5.58
C ARG A 30 -9.53 -3.03 5.48
N PRO A 31 -8.59 -2.16 5.90
CA PRO A 31 -8.71 -0.74 5.58
C PRO A 31 -8.62 -0.53 4.05
N PRO A 32 -9.15 0.60 3.55
CA PRO A 32 -8.98 1.01 2.16
C PRO A 32 -7.55 0.88 1.65
N LEU A 33 -7.40 0.47 0.38
CA LEU A 33 -6.09 0.47 -0.26
C LEU A 33 -5.60 1.91 -0.41
N HIS A 34 -4.39 2.20 0.06
CA HIS A 34 -3.77 3.51 -0.11
C HIS A 34 -2.68 3.46 -1.18
N PHE A 35 -2.90 4.15 -2.30
CA PHE A 35 -2.00 4.18 -3.44
C PHE A 35 -1.06 5.38 -3.37
N ILE A 36 0.20 5.18 -3.74
CA ILE A 36 1.17 6.27 -3.91
C ILE A 36 1.76 6.22 -5.30
N GLY A 37 1.48 7.23 -6.11
CA GLY A 37 2.07 7.41 -7.44
C GLY A 37 3.06 8.58 -7.50
N LYS A 38 3.56 8.87 -8.70
CA LYS A 38 4.47 10.01 -8.93
C LYS A 38 3.72 11.32 -9.12
N SER A 39 2.74 11.29 -10.02
CA SER A 39 1.96 12.46 -10.40
C SER A 39 0.85 12.72 -9.38
N LYS A 40 0.49 13.98 -9.15
CA LYS A 40 -0.71 14.32 -8.35
C LYS A 40 -1.99 13.77 -8.96
N VAL A 41 -2.11 13.89 -10.29
CA VAL A 41 -3.15 13.26 -11.09
C VAL A 41 -2.46 12.70 -12.32
N SER A 42 -2.69 11.41 -12.62
CA SER A 42 -2.13 10.83 -13.85
C SER A 42 -2.99 11.24 -15.05
N TYR A 43 -2.36 11.56 -16.18
CA TYR A 43 -3.07 11.98 -17.40
C TYR A 43 -4.21 11.04 -17.83
N PRO A 44 -4.04 9.69 -17.80
CA PRO A 44 -5.12 8.76 -18.16
C PRO A 44 -6.34 8.80 -17.22
N LEU A 45 -6.19 9.38 -16.03
CA LEU A 45 -7.22 9.47 -14.99
C LEU A 45 -7.74 10.90 -14.82
N ARG A 46 -7.41 11.81 -15.74
CA ARG A 46 -7.82 13.20 -15.63
C ARG A 46 -9.34 13.32 -15.76
N GLY A 47 -9.95 14.07 -14.84
CA GLY A 47 -11.41 14.29 -14.83
C GLY A 47 -12.22 13.19 -14.15
N ARG A 48 -11.56 12.20 -13.52
CA ARG A 48 -12.22 11.13 -12.79
C ARG A 48 -11.40 10.72 -11.57
N ASP A 49 -12.04 10.64 -10.41
CA ASP A 49 -11.40 10.09 -9.20
C ASP A 49 -11.64 8.59 -9.10
N VAL A 50 -10.90 7.82 -9.91
CA VAL A 50 -11.03 6.36 -9.94
C VAL A 50 -10.65 5.69 -8.62
N PHE A 51 -9.88 6.36 -7.75
CA PHE A 51 -9.49 5.80 -6.46
C PHE A 51 -10.65 5.89 -5.49
N ALA A 52 -11.30 7.05 -5.39
CA ALA A 52 -12.50 7.22 -4.58
C ALA A 52 -13.61 6.26 -5.03
N GLU A 53 -13.81 6.08 -6.34
CA GLU A 53 -14.83 5.19 -6.90
C GLU A 53 -14.65 3.71 -6.53
N ILE A 54 -13.42 3.26 -6.30
CA ILE A 54 -13.13 1.89 -5.86
C ILE A 54 -12.96 1.80 -4.33
N GLY A 55 -13.28 2.87 -3.59
CA GLY A 55 -13.10 2.92 -2.14
C GLY A 55 -11.62 2.85 -1.72
N ALA A 56 -10.74 3.47 -2.50
CA ALA A 56 -9.31 3.57 -2.24
C ALA A 56 -8.88 5.03 -2.08
N THR A 57 -7.71 5.24 -1.49
CA THR A 57 -7.10 6.57 -1.36
C THR A 57 -5.86 6.68 -2.24
N TYR A 58 -5.50 7.90 -2.63
CA TYR A 58 -4.33 8.16 -3.46
C TYR A 58 -3.54 9.36 -2.97
N ALA A 59 -2.23 9.17 -2.85
CA ALA A 59 -1.26 10.22 -2.60
C ALA A 59 -0.16 10.20 -3.66
N ASN A 60 0.69 11.23 -3.65
CA ASN A 60 1.83 11.30 -4.56
C ASN A 60 3.13 11.62 -3.82
N THR A 61 4.22 11.01 -4.29
CA THR A 61 5.60 11.35 -3.92
C THR A 61 6.48 11.33 -5.17
N SER A 62 7.55 12.13 -5.21
CA SER A 62 8.42 12.24 -6.40
C SER A 62 8.96 10.88 -6.90
N LYS A 63 9.22 9.95 -5.98
CA LYS A 63 9.71 8.59 -6.28
C LYS A 63 8.62 7.53 -6.33
N ALA A 64 7.36 7.88 -6.02
CA ALA A 64 6.26 6.95 -5.76
C ALA A 64 6.60 5.89 -4.69
N TRP A 65 7.40 6.29 -3.71
CA TRP A 65 7.79 5.48 -2.56
C TRP A 65 7.04 5.95 -1.32
N MET A 66 6.92 5.06 -0.35
CA MET A 66 6.58 5.42 1.01
C MET A 66 7.66 6.35 1.58
N ASN A 67 7.21 7.38 2.30
CA ASN A 67 8.04 8.17 3.20
C ASN A 67 7.29 8.33 4.52
N THR A 68 7.99 8.83 5.53
CA THR A 68 7.45 9.05 6.87
C THR A 68 6.17 9.90 6.86
N THR A 69 6.15 11.00 6.10
CA THR A 69 4.98 11.89 6.02
C THR A 69 3.74 11.15 5.53
N ARG A 70 3.83 10.43 4.40
CA ARG A 70 2.71 9.67 3.85
C ARG A 70 2.30 8.51 4.76
N TYR A 71 3.25 7.91 5.46
CA TYR A 71 2.96 6.88 6.45
C TYR A 71 2.16 7.45 7.64
N CYS A 72 2.56 8.61 8.17
CA CYS A 72 1.83 9.27 9.27
C CYS A 72 0.43 9.74 8.85
N GLU A 73 0.27 10.30 7.66
CA GLU A 73 -1.04 10.69 7.13
C GLU A 73 -1.98 9.47 7.08
N TRP A 74 -1.51 8.36 6.50
CA TRP A 74 -2.27 7.12 6.44
C TRP A 74 -2.60 6.56 7.83
N LEU A 75 -1.67 6.65 8.80
CA LEU A 75 -1.93 6.21 10.17
C LEU A 75 -3.03 7.03 10.85
N LYS A 76 -3.06 8.35 10.64
CA LYS A 76 -4.14 9.22 11.18
C LYS A 76 -5.49 8.86 10.58
N GLU A 77 -5.55 8.68 9.27
CA GLU A 77 -6.78 8.24 8.58
C GLU A 77 -7.26 6.89 9.12
N LEU A 78 -6.33 5.96 9.36
CA LEU A 78 -6.66 4.69 9.98
C LEU A 78 -7.20 4.89 11.40
N ASP A 79 -6.51 5.67 12.24
CA ASP A 79 -6.91 5.95 13.63
C ASP A 79 -8.29 6.57 13.73
N GLU A 80 -8.60 7.56 12.89
CA GLU A 80 -9.89 8.25 12.83
C GLU A 80 -11.04 7.34 12.35
N SER A 81 -10.72 6.27 11.60
CA SER A 81 -11.71 5.27 11.15
C SER A 81 -12.10 4.26 12.24
N VAL A 82 -11.27 4.08 13.28
CA VAL A 82 -11.49 3.09 14.34
C VAL A 82 -12.60 3.49 15.35
N PRO A 83 -12.74 4.74 15.82
CA PRO A 83 -13.80 5.14 16.76
C PRO A 83 -15.21 4.74 16.32
N GLN A 84 -15.46 4.77 15.00
CA GLN A 84 -16.72 4.34 14.40
C GLN A 84 -17.07 2.87 14.73
N GLN A 85 -16.12 2.12 15.29
CA GLN A 85 -16.17 0.69 15.57
C GLN A 85 -15.97 0.38 17.08
N ASN A 86 -15.86 1.40 17.94
CA ASN A 86 -15.72 1.30 19.41
C ASN A 86 -14.70 0.23 19.88
N ARG A 87 -13.49 0.25 19.32
CA ARG A 87 -12.43 -0.73 19.58
C ARG A 87 -11.04 -0.10 19.53
N GLU A 88 -10.03 -0.87 19.92
CA GLU A 88 -8.62 -0.53 19.71
C GLU A 88 -7.99 -1.49 18.68
N VAL A 89 -6.99 -1.01 17.94
CA VAL A 89 -6.31 -1.77 16.89
C VAL A 89 -4.81 -1.85 17.18
N LEU A 90 -4.27 -3.07 17.20
CA LEU A 90 -2.82 -3.30 17.17
C LEU A 90 -2.37 -3.49 15.72
N LEU A 91 -1.66 -2.51 15.17
CA LEU A 91 -1.09 -2.58 13.83
C LEU A 91 0.35 -3.12 13.88
N LEU A 92 0.55 -4.31 13.31
CA LEU A 92 1.88 -4.92 13.17
C LEU A 92 2.53 -4.49 11.85
N VAL A 93 3.68 -3.82 11.94
CA VAL A 93 4.43 -3.32 10.76
C VAL A 93 5.83 -3.91 10.70
N ASP A 94 6.43 -3.91 9.51
CA ASP A 94 7.85 -4.24 9.35
C ASP A 94 8.75 -3.16 9.94
N ASN A 95 9.95 -3.57 10.36
CA ASN A 95 10.94 -2.66 10.90
C ASN A 95 11.72 -1.98 9.76
N VAL A 96 11.14 -0.94 9.18
CA VAL A 96 11.75 -0.13 8.12
C VAL A 96 11.85 1.35 8.51
N PRO A 97 12.79 2.12 7.93
CA PRO A 97 13.05 3.50 8.34
C PRO A 97 11.82 4.44 8.34
N PRO A 98 10.92 4.43 7.34
CA PRO A 98 9.73 5.30 7.37
C PRO A 98 8.80 5.06 8.57
N HIS A 99 8.88 3.89 9.22
CA HIS A 99 8.09 3.56 10.41
C HIS A 99 8.78 4.00 11.70
N ASN A 100 10.06 4.39 11.65
CA ASN A 100 10.83 4.85 12.81
C ASN A 100 10.56 6.30 13.17
N ASP A 101 10.31 7.12 12.17
CA ASP A 101 10.24 8.57 12.33
C ASP A 101 8.81 9.09 12.43
N ALA A 102 7.84 8.30 12.89
CA ALA A 102 6.44 8.71 12.92
C ALA A 102 6.10 9.43 14.25
N PRO A 103 6.17 10.78 14.35
CA PRO A 103 5.84 11.53 15.57
C PRO A 103 4.33 11.69 15.76
N VAL A 104 3.54 10.69 15.35
CA VAL A 104 2.09 10.80 15.34
C VAL A 104 1.53 10.26 16.65
N GLU A 105 0.80 11.12 17.35
CA GLU A 105 -0.06 10.71 18.46
C GLU A 105 -1.30 10.04 17.89
N LEU A 106 -1.53 8.79 18.26
CA LEU A 106 -2.67 7.97 17.85
C LEU A 106 -3.49 7.61 19.09
N THR A 107 -4.80 7.59 18.94
CA THR A 107 -5.73 7.41 20.06
C THR A 107 -6.32 6.00 20.13
N HIS A 108 -6.48 5.32 19.00
CA HIS A 108 -7.13 4.01 18.89
C HIS A 108 -6.22 2.94 18.25
N VAL A 109 -5.19 3.37 17.51
CA VAL A 109 -4.24 2.50 16.81
C VAL A 109 -2.91 2.49 17.56
N LYS A 110 -2.53 1.32 18.05
CA LYS A 110 -1.19 1.06 18.57
C LYS A 110 -0.33 0.41 17.50
N VAL A 111 0.78 1.04 17.15
CA VAL A 111 1.73 0.49 16.17
C VAL A 111 2.80 -0.33 16.89
N HIS A 112 3.03 -1.57 16.44
CA HIS A 112 4.12 -2.41 16.92
C HIS A 112 4.97 -2.93 15.75
N LYS A 113 6.28 -2.83 15.89
CA LYS A 113 7.24 -3.27 14.88
C LYS A 113 7.62 -4.71 15.13
N LEU A 114 7.57 -5.51 14.07
CA LEU A 114 8.11 -6.86 14.09
C LEU A 114 9.64 -6.82 14.27
N PRO A 115 10.24 -7.87 14.87
CA PRO A 115 11.68 -7.91 15.04
C PRO A 115 12.41 -7.78 13.69
N PRO A 116 13.59 -7.13 13.65
CA PRO A 116 14.36 -6.99 12.42
C PRO A 116 14.64 -8.36 11.80
N ASN A 117 14.69 -8.41 10.46
CA ASN A 117 14.97 -9.61 9.67
C ASN A 117 13.96 -10.77 9.82
N THR A 118 12.80 -10.57 10.48
CA THR A 118 11.76 -11.62 10.59
C THR A 118 10.69 -11.55 9.50
N THR A 119 10.79 -10.56 8.59
CA THR A 119 9.76 -10.22 7.60
C THR A 119 9.31 -11.42 6.75
N ALA A 120 10.23 -12.29 6.33
CA ALA A 120 9.89 -13.45 5.51
C ALA A 120 9.18 -14.57 6.28
N VAL A 121 9.34 -14.62 7.60
CA VAL A 121 8.86 -15.72 8.45
C VAL A 121 7.58 -15.33 9.17
N VAL A 122 7.55 -14.13 9.76
CA VAL A 122 6.51 -13.70 10.70
C VAL A 122 5.47 -12.80 10.05
N GLN A 123 5.83 -12.02 9.03
CA GLN A 123 4.95 -10.97 8.51
C GLN A 123 3.95 -11.54 7.49
N PRO A 124 2.65 -11.67 7.83
CA PRO A 124 1.69 -12.42 7.01
C PRO A 124 1.50 -11.81 5.62
N MET A 125 1.59 -10.48 5.51
CA MET A 125 1.43 -9.77 4.24
C MET A 125 2.50 -10.15 3.23
N ASN A 126 3.75 -10.29 3.68
CA ASN A 126 4.89 -10.68 2.84
C ASN A 126 4.90 -12.19 2.53
N ARG A 127 4.29 -13.02 3.39
CA ARG A 127 4.28 -14.49 3.22
C ARG A 127 3.41 -14.97 2.06
N GLY A 128 2.36 -14.22 1.70
CA GLY A 128 1.48 -14.65 0.60
C GLY A 128 0.58 -13.56 0.04
N PHE A 129 0.00 -12.71 0.87
CA PHE A 129 -0.99 -11.74 0.43
C PHE A 129 -0.45 -10.79 -0.66
N ILE A 130 0.70 -10.17 -0.41
CA ILE A 130 1.33 -9.24 -1.37
C ILE A 130 1.70 -9.95 -2.67
N LYS A 131 2.15 -11.22 -2.59
CA LYS A 131 2.44 -12.02 -3.78
C LYS A 131 1.17 -12.26 -4.58
N CYS A 132 0.10 -12.75 -3.95
CA CYS A 132 -1.19 -12.97 -4.59
C CYS A 132 -1.75 -11.70 -5.24
N LEU A 133 -1.65 -10.55 -4.57
CA LEU A 133 -2.06 -9.27 -5.10
C LEU A 133 -1.25 -8.89 -6.36
N LYS A 134 0.07 -9.05 -6.32
CA LYS A 134 0.94 -8.80 -7.49
C LYS A 134 0.62 -9.73 -8.66
N ASP A 135 0.37 -11.00 -8.40
CA ASP A 135 0.08 -12.00 -9.43
C ASP A 135 -1.29 -11.71 -10.09
N LYS A 136 -2.32 -11.37 -9.30
CA LYS A 136 -3.62 -10.92 -9.83
C LYS A 136 -3.50 -9.65 -10.67
N TYR A 137 -2.71 -8.68 -10.22
CA TYR A 137 -2.45 -7.46 -11.00
C TYR A 137 -1.78 -7.78 -12.34
N LYS A 138 -0.74 -8.63 -12.36
CA LYS A 138 -0.05 -9.05 -13.58
C LYS A 138 -1.00 -9.73 -14.57
N ALA A 139 -1.81 -10.67 -14.08
CA ALA A 139 -2.77 -11.38 -14.92
C ALA A 139 -3.81 -10.43 -15.53
N ARG A 140 -4.35 -9.48 -14.75
CA ARG A 140 -5.27 -8.45 -15.26
C ARG A 140 -4.60 -7.52 -16.27
N LYS A 141 -3.38 -7.08 -15.99
CA LYS A 141 -2.61 -6.21 -16.88
C LYS A 141 -2.40 -6.88 -18.24
N GLN A 142 -1.98 -8.15 -18.25
CA GLN A 142 -1.81 -8.92 -19.48
C GLN A 142 -3.13 -8.99 -20.27
N LYS A 143 -4.25 -9.33 -19.64
CA LYS A 143 -5.55 -9.37 -20.31
C LYS A 143 -5.94 -8.05 -20.98
N VAL A 144 -5.66 -6.90 -20.35
CA VAL A 144 -5.95 -5.58 -20.93
C VAL A 144 -5.01 -5.26 -22.10
N GLU A 145 -3.73 -5.66 -22.02
CA GLU A 145 -2.77 -5.50 -23.13
C GLU A 145 -3.07 -6.40 -24.34
N TYR A 146 -3.84 -7.49 -24.20
CA TYR A 146 -4.25 -8.37 -25.32
C TYR A 146 -5.57 -7.96 -25.99
N VAL A 147 -6.32 -7.03 -25.41
CA VAL A 147 -7.62 -6.56 -25.93
C VAL A 147 -7.48 -5.22 -26.68
N LEU A 148 -6.26 -4.67 -26.73
CA LEU A 148 -5.87 -3.49 -27.51
C LEU A 148 -4.84 -3.91 -28.56
#